data_AF-A0A7C1ERJ4-F1
#
_entry.id   AF-A0A7C1ERJ4-F1
#
_cell.length_a   1.000
_cell.length_b   1.000
_cell.length_c   1.000
_cell.angle_alpha   90.00
_cell.angle_beta   90.00
_cell.angle_gamma   90.00
#
_symmetry.space_group_name_H-M   'P 1'
#
loop_
_entity.id
_entity.type
_entity.pdbx_description
1 polymer ?
#
loop_
_entity_poly.entity_id
_entity_poly.type
_entity_poly.pdbx_seq_one_letter_code
_entity_poly.pdbx_strand_id
1 'polypeptide(L)'
;MKSESGFTLVELVIIIVVLGIVAAVAIPKIGDLITGSKTNATKEEMMRLKTAIMGNSATTSGSRFSDRGYRGDVRSFPPNLTALTTKPGGVAAWNPYTRLGWHGPYIDSMGGDYLKDAWGVNYVYDSTARTITSTGSGTNIVVNF
;
A
#
# COMPACT_ATOMS: atom_id res chain seq x y z
N MET A 1 -55.39 18.26 -26.47
CA MET A 1 -54.18 18.01 -27.28
C MET A 1 -53.00 18.45 -26.43
N LYS A 2 -52.07 17.55 -26.08
CA LYS A 2 -50.89 17.87 -25.26
C LYS A 2 -49.84 18.48 -26.19
N SER A 3 -49.41 19.70 -25.87
CA SER A 3 -48.32 20.37 -26.59
C SER A 3 -47.00 19.72 -26.14
N GLU A 4 -46.41 18.91 -27.02
CA GLU A 4 -45.04 18.40 -26.87
C GLU A 4 -44.09 19.53 -27.27
N SER A 5 -43.55 20.25 -26.28
CA SER A 5 -42.52 21.28 -26.50
C SER A 5 -41.19 20.59 -26.81
N GLY A 6 -40.83 20.50 -28.09
CA GLY A 6 -39.53 19.99 -28.53
C GLY A 6 -38.40 20.98 -28.26
N PHE A 7 -37.25 20.45 -27.83
CA PHE A 7 -36.00 21.20 -27.63
C PHE A 7 -35.57 21.93 -28.92
N THR A 8 -35.01 23.14 -28.77
CA THR A 8 -34.42 23.89 -29.89
C THR A 8 -32.96 23.47 -30.14
N LEU A 9 -32.48 23.57 -31.38
CA LEU A 9 -31.08 23.32 -31.72
C LEU A 9 -30.12 24.25 -30.95
N VAL A 10 -30.52 25.50 -30.76
CA VAL A 10 -29.71 26.49 -30.01
C VAL A 10 -29.53 26.07 -28.56
N GLU A 11 -30.57 25.53 -27.93
CA GLU A 11 -30.51 25.06 -26.56
C GLU A 11 -29.56 23.87 -26.40
N LEU A 12 -29.59 22.93 -27.35
CA LEU A 12 -28.63 21.83 -27.38
C LEU A 12 -27.18 22.34 -27.55
N VAL A 13 -26.95 23.33 -28.41
CA VAL A 13 -25.62 23.93 -28.64
C VAL A 13 -25.08 24.61 -27.38
N ILE A 14 -25.93 25.35 -26.65
CA ILE A 14 -25.52 26.00 -25.40
C ILE A 14 -25.15 24.95 -24.35
N ILE A 15 -25.92 23.87 -24.24
CA ILE A 15 -25.68 22.78 -23.28
C ILE A 15 -24.33 22.10 -23.56
N ILE A 16 -24.01 21.75 -24.80
CA ILE A 16 -22.72 21.12 -25.12
C ILE A 16 -21.54 22.07 -24.88
N VAL A 17 -21.70 23.37 -25.10
CA VAL A 17 -20.66 24.37 -24.83
C VAL A 17 -20.39 24.46 -23.32
N VAL A 18 -21.44 24.55 -22.51
CA VAL A 18 -21.30 24.59 -21.04
C VAL A 18 -20.69 23.28 -20.52
N LEU A 19 -21.15 22.13 -20.99
CA LEU A 19 -20.58 20.83 -20.62
C LEU A 19 -19.11 20.70 -21.05
N GLY A 20 -18.73 21.23 -22.20
CA GLY A 20 -17.34 21.27 -22.67
C GLY A 20 -16.42 22.07 -21.74
N ILE A 21 -16.87 23.25 -21.30
CA ILE A 21 -16.10 24.09 -20.35
C ILE A 21 -15.95 23.39 -19.00
N VAL A 22 -17.04 22.82 -18.47
CA VAL A 22 -17.00 22.09 -17.19
C VAL A 22 -16.07 20.88 -17.27
N ALA A 23 -16.18 20.08 -18.34
CA ALA A 23 -15.34 18.90 -18.55
C ALA A 23 -13.85 19.27 -18.63
N ALA A 24 -13.50 20.35 -19.34
CA ALA A 24 -12.12 20.80 -19.49
C ALA A 24 -11.45 21.12 -18.14
N VAL A 25 -12.18 21.67 -17.17
CA VAL A 25 -11.64 21.99 -15.84
C VAL A 25 -11.71 20.77 -14.89
N ALA A 26 -12.75 19.96 -14.99
CA ALA A 26 -13.00 18.86 -14.05
C ALA A 26 -12.05 17.66 -14.28
N ILE A 27 -11.84 17.25 -15.53
CA ILE A 27 -11.03 16.07 -15.89
C ILE A 27 -9.60 16.10 -15.33
N PRO A 28 -8.79 17.17 -15.50
CA PRO A 28 -7.41 17.18 -15.01
C PRO A 28 -7.34 17.04 -13.49
N LYS A 29 -8.26 17.67 -12.75
CA LYS A 29 -8.30 17.59 -11.28
C LYS A 29 -8.53 16.18 -10.76
N ILE A 30 -9.31 15.37 -11.47
CA ILE A 30 -9.56 13.97 -11.10
C ILE A 30 -8.26 13.14 -11.19
N GLY A 31 -7.41 13.40 -12.19
CA GLY A 31 -6.13 12.72 -12.35
C GLY A 31 -5.18 12.93 -11.16
N ASP A 32 -5.07 14.18 -10.69
CA ASP A 32 -4.25 14.53 -9.53
C ASP A 32 -4.77 13.88 -8.25
N LEU A 33 -6.10 13.88 -8.05
CA LEU A 33 -6.73 13.24 -6.89
C LEU A 33 -6.48 11.73 -6.86
N ILE A 34 -6.58 11.05 -8.01
CA ILE A 34 -6.28 9.61 -8.11
C ILE A 34 -4.81 9.36 -7.77
N THR A 35 -3.90 10.16 -8.31
CA THR A 35 -2.45 10.00 -8.07
C THR A 35 -2.09 10.23 -6.59
N GLY A 36 -2.68 11.25 -5.97
CA GLY A 36 -2.52 11.51 -4.54
C GLY A 36 -3.06 10.36 -3.68
N SER A 37 -4.25 9.84 -4.03
CA SER A 37 -4.85 8.68 -3.34
C SER A 37 -3.97 7.43 -3.44
N LYS A 38 -3.47 7.10 -4.63
CA LYS A 38 -2.55 5.98 -4.86
C LYS A 38 -1.23 6.13 -4.08
N THR A 39 -0.68 7.34 -4.05
CA THR A 39 0.54 7.66 -3.29
C THR A 39 0.35 7.44 -1.80
N ASN A 40 -0.78 7.89 -1.26
CA ASN A 40 -1.09 7.73 0.17
C ASN A 40 -1.33 6.26 0.52
N ALA A 41 -2.10 5.53 -0.30
CA ALA A 41 -2.32 4.10 -0.12
C ALA A 41 -1.00 3.30 -0.15
N THR A 42 -0.12 3.61 -1.10
CA THR A 42 1.21 3.00 -1.21
C THR A 42 2.06 3.27 0.04
N LYS A 43 2.09 4.51 0.53
CA LYS A 43 2.82 4.86 1.76
C LYS A 43 2.27 4.11 2.97
N GLU A 44 0.96 4.01 3.10
CA GLU A 44 0.32 3.28 4.20
C GLU A 44 0.71 1.79 4.17
N GLU A 45 0.65 1.17 3.00
CA GLU A 45 1.04 -0.22 2.82
C GLU A 45 2.53 -0.46 3.14
N MET A 46 3.42 0.42 2.68
CA MET A 46 4.84 0.36 3.03
C MET A 46 5.09 0.53 4.53
N MET A 47 4.26 1.33 5.23
CA MET A 47 4.33 1.46 6.69
C MET A 47 3.85 0.20 7.40
N ARG A 48 2.85 -0.50 6.85
CA ARG A 48 2.42 -1.82 7.34
C ARG A 48 3.53 -2.85 7.14
N LEU A 49 4.17 -2.89 5.97
CA LEU A 49 5.34 -3.75 5.71
C LEU A 49 6.49 -3.46 6.68
N LYS A 50 6.81 -2.19 6.90
CA LYS A 50 7.80 -1.77 7.91
C LYS A 50 7.45 -2.30 9.29
N THR A 51 6.19 -2.18 9.69
CA THR A 51 5.72 -2.67 10.99
C THR A 51 5.81 -4.19 11.06
N ALA A 52 5.44 -4.91 10.00
CA ALA A 52 5.59 -6.36 9.93
C ALA A 52 7.07 -6.81 10.05
N ILE A 53 8.00 -6.04 9.50
CA ILE A 53 9.44 -6.32 9.59
C ILE A 53 9.98 -6.01 11.00
N MET A 54 9.67 -4.83 11.53
CA MET A 54 10.32 -4.27 12.73
C MET A 54 9.55 -4.49 14.04
N GLY A 55 8.27 -4.82 13.94
CA GLY A 55 7.32 -4.84 15.04
C GLY A 55 6.79 -3.45 15.38
N ASN A 56 5.79 -3.41 16.24
CA ASN A 56 5.23 -2.20 16.79
C ASN A 56 5.62 -2.03 18.27
N SER A 57 6.59 -1.16 18.53
CA SER A 57 7.04 -0.84 19.89
C SER A 57 5.98 -0.13 20.75
N ALA A 58 4.91 0.40 20.16
CA ALA A 58 3.82 1.04 20.89
C ALA A 58 2.80 0.02 21.44
N THR A 59 2.77 -1.20 20.89
CA THR A 59 1.87 -2.26 21.36
C THR A 59 2.56 -3.04 22.48
N THR A 60 2.24 -2.69 23.71
CA THR A 60 2.73 -3.38 24.90
C THR A 60 1.60 -4.24 25.48
N SER A 61 1.86 -5.53 25.71
CA SER A 61 0.98 -6.40 26.50
C SER A 61 1.69 -6.69 27.83
N GLY A 62 1.21 -6.07 28.91
CA GLY A 62 1.96 -5.99 30.18
C GLY A 62 3.19 -5.09 30.03
N SER A 63 4.34 -5.46 30.59
CA SER A 63 5.61 -4.71 30.44
C SER A 63 6.49 -5.23 29.29
N ARG A 64 5.89 -5.85 28.26
CA ARG A 64 6.60 -6.48 27.14
C ARG A 64 5.98 -6.08 25.81
N PHE A 65 6.83 -5.78 24.81
CA PHE A 65 6.39 -5.61 23.44
C PHE A 65 5.68 -6.88 22.96
N SER A 66 4.40 -6.76 22.60
CA SER A 66 3.62 -7.89 22.09
C SER A 66 3.82 -8.11 20.60
N ASP A 67 4.15 -7.06 19.86
CA ASP A 67 4.47 -7.12 18.44
C ASP A 67 5.95 -6.83 18.22
N ARG A 68 6.73 -7.90 18.00
CA ARG A 68 8.17 -7.83 17.76
C ARG A 68 8.53 -7.84 16.27
N GLY A 69 7.53 -8.02 15.39
CA GLY A 69 7.71 -8.26 13.98
C GLY A 69 8.66 -9.42 13.65
N TYR A 70 8.96 -9.57 12.36
CA TYR A 70 9.89 -10.59 11.88
C TYR A 70 11.27 -10.46 12.56
N ARG A 71 11.80 -9.24 12.64
CA ARG A 71 13.16 -8.99 13.12
C ARG A 71 13.32 -9.36 14.59
N GLY A 72 12.34 -9.06 15.45
CA GLY A 72 12.45 -9.37 16.87
C GLY A 72 12.27 -10.86 17.19
N ASP A 73 11.56 -11.61 16.35
CA ASP A 73 11.36 -13.05 16.51
C ASP A 73 12.50 -13.88 15.89
N VAL A 74 12.96 -13.49 14.69
CA VAL A 74 13.95 -14.25 13.91
C VAL A 74 15.38 -13.76 14.14
N ARG A 75 15.57 -12.52 14.64
CA ARG A 75 16.87 -11.87 14.86
C ARG A 75 17.70 -11.62 13.59
N SER A 76 17.07 -11.69 12.44
CA SER A 76 17.62 -11.26 11.15
C SER A 76 16.55 -10.51 10.37
N PHE A 77 16.96 -9.79 9.32
CA PHE A 77 16.02 -9.22 8.37
C PHE A 77 15.45 -10.32 7.46
N PRO A 78 14.19 -10.19 7.03
CA PRO A 78 13.63 -11.15 6.08
C PRO A 78 14.44 -11.11 4.78
N PRO A 79 14.74 -12.26 4.15
CA PRO A 79 15.48 -12.29 2.89
C PRO A 79 14.72 -11.64 1.73
N ASN A 80 13.39 -11.57 1.83
CA ASN A 80 12.48 -10.92 0.90
C ASN A 80 11.13 -10.69 1.58
N LEU A 81 10.23 -9.92 0.95
CA LEU A 81 8.92 -9.63 1.53
C LEU A 81 8.04 -10.88 1.69
N THR A 82 8.24 -11.95 0.90
CA THR A 82 7.46 -13.19 1.06
C THR A 82 7.72 -13.92 2.36
N ALA A 83 8.88 -13.68 2.99
CA ALA A 83 9.20 -14.20 4.31
C ALA A 83 8.29 -13.66 5.43
N LEU A 84 7.53 -12.59 5.16
CA LEU A 84 6.53 -12.04 6.09
C LEU A 84 5.28 -12.92 6.15
N THR A 85 4.92 -13.63 5.07
CA THR A 85 3.71 -14.46 5.03
C THR A 85 4.02 -15.95 5.08
N THR A 86 5.22 -16.34 4.65
CA THR A 86 5.62 -17.75 4.56
C THR A 86 7.00 -17.93 5.20
N LYS A 87 7.15 -18.99 5.99
CA LYS A 87 8.43 -19.28 6.64
C LYS A 87 9.54 -19.48 5.60
N PRO A 88 10.62 -18.69 5.62
CA PRO A 88 11.75 -18.89 4.72
C PRO A 88 12.59 -20.10 5.13
N GLY A 89 13.27 -20.72 4.15
CA GLY A 89 14.26 -21.77 4.39
C GLY A 89 15.44 -21.24 5.23
N GLY A 90 15.97 -22.10 6.11
CA GLY A 90 17.10 -21.74 6.98
C GLY A 90 16.72 -20.99 8.27
N VAL A 91 15.46 -20.58 8.43
CA VAL A 91 14.96 -20.00 9.68
C VAL A 91 14.36 -21.08 10.58
N ALA A 92 14.64 -21.02 11.88
CA ALA A 92 14.05 -21.93 12.86
C ALA A 92 12.52 -21.75 12.96
N ALA A 93 11.80 -22.83 13.22
CA ALA A 93 10.38 -22.72 13.59
C ALA A 93 10.25 -22.01 14.94
N TRP A 94 9.10 -21.36 15.17
CA TRP A 94 8.84 -20.73 16.46
C TRP A 94 8.99 -21.70 17.63
N ASN A 95 9.77 -21.29 18.61
CA ASN A 95 9.93 -21.98 19.88
C ASN A 95 9.33 -21.12 21.01
N PRO A 96 8.28 -21.59 21.72
CA PRO A 96 7.59 -20.81 22.73
C PRO A 96 8.43 -20.55 23.99
N TYR A 97 9.40 -21.41 24.30
CA TYR A 97 10.26 -21.28 25.48
C TYR A 97 11.34 -20.22 25.29
N THR A 98 12.00 -20.25 24.13
CA THR A 98 13.03 -19.24 23.80
C THR A 98 12.41 -17.97 23.23
N ARG A 99 11.16 -18.04 22.76
CA ARG A 99 10.45 -16.98 22.02
C ARG A 99 11.26 -16.54 20.80
N LEU A 100 11.74 -17.49 20.01
CA LEU A 100 12.55 -17.23 18.82
C LEU A 100 12.15 -18.16 17.69
N GLY A 101 12.45 -17.71 16.47
CA GLY A 101 12.09 -18.40 15.23
C GLY A 101 10.92 -17.71 14.54
N TRP A 102 10.55 -18.22 13.38
CA TRP A 102 9.47 -17.65 12.58
C TRP A 102 8.12 -17.90 13.25
N HIS A 103 7.45 -16.82 13.68
CA HIS A 103 6.15 -16.79 14.36
C HIS A 103 5.04 -16.19 13.48
N GLY A 104 5.33 -16.00 12.19
CA GLY A 104 4.40 -15.39 11.24
C GLY A 104 3.12 -16.21 11.01
N PRO A 105 2.25 -15.73 10.10
CA PRO A 105 2.45 -14.59 9.22
C PRO A 105 2.45 -13.24 9.97
N TYR A 106 3.31 -12.33 9.52
CA TYR A 106 3.50 -10.97 10.07
C TYR A 106 2.65 -9.92 9.35
N ILE A 107 2.09 -10.27 8.20
CA ILE A 107 1.17 -9.44 7.41
C ILE A 107 0.12 -10.35 6.78
N ASP A 108 -1.08 -9.84 6.54
CA ASP A 108 -2.09 -10.57 5.78
C ASP A 108 -1.66 -10.72 4.32
N SER A 109 -1.96 -11.88 3.73
CA SER A 109 -1.43 -12.33 2.44
C SER A 109 -2.47 -12.41 1.35
N MET A 110 -3.71 -11.93 1.56
CA MET A 110 -4.79 -12.00 0.57
C MET A 110 -4.27 -11.58 -0.83
N GLY A 111 -4.16 -12.56 -1.73
CA GLY A 111 -3.75 -12.37 -3.13
C GLY A 111 -2.29 -12.01 -3.41
N GLY A 112 -1.43 -11.81 -2.40
CA GLY A 112 -0.06 -11.30 -2.60
C GLY A 112 -0.01 -9.80 -2.91
N ASP A 113 -1.08 -9.07 -2.65
CA ASP A 113 -1.20 -7.63 -2.96
C ASP A 113 -0.20 -6.78 -2.18
N TYR A 114 0.24 -7.23 -1.00
CA TYR A 114 1.27 -6.56 -0.18
C TYR A 114 2.64 -6.44 -0.87
N LEU A 115 2.86 -7.19 -1.96
CA LEU A 115 4.10 -7.12 -2.75
C LEU A 115 4.10 -5.95 -3.72
N LYS A 116 2.94 -5.33 -3.99
CA LYS A 116 2.75 -4.33 -5.04
C LYS A 116 2.32 -2.98 -4.49
N ASP A 117 2.72 -1.93 -5.20
CA ASP A 117 2.19 -0.59 -4.99
C ASP A 117 0.81 -0.39 -5.66
N ALA A 118 0.21 0.78 -5.46
CA ALA A 118 -1.10 1.11 -6.02
C ALA A 118 -1.13 1.26 -7.56
N TRP A 119 0.03 1.11 -8.22
CA TRP A 119 0.16 1.04 -9.67
C TRP A 119 0.40 -0.40 -10.16
N GLY A 120 0.42 -1.38 -9.25
CA GLY A 120 0.61 -2.79 -9.57
C GLY A 120 2.08 -3.19 -9.78
N VAL A 121 3.02 -2.29 -9.46
CA VAL A 121 4.46 -2.55 -9.57
C VAL A 121 4.97 -3.14 -8.26
N ASN A 122 5.79 -4.19 -8.34
CA ASN A 122 6.35 -4.81 -7.14
C ASN A 122 7.27 -3.84 -6.38
N TYR A 123 7.19 -3.85 -5.06
CA TYR A 123 8.14 -3.13 -4.21
C TYR A 123 9.55 -3.67 -4.39
N VAL A 124 10.53 -2.75 -4.41
CA VAL A 124 11.94 -3.10 -4.32
C VAL A 124 12.32 -3.12 -2.85
N TYR A 125 12.63 -4.31 -2.35
CA TYR A 125 13.07 -4.55 -0.98
C TYR A 125 14.59 -4.73 -0.92
N ASP A 126 15.25 -4.00 -0.02
CA ASP A 126 16.67 -4.14 0.27
C ASP A 126 16.88 -4.30 1.78
N SER A 127 17.27 -5.51 2.20
CA SER A 127 17.56 -5.83 3.61
C SER A 127 18.84 -5.18 4.13
N THR A 128 19.79 -4.87 3.24
CA THR A 128 21.09 -4.30 3.58
C THR A 128 20.96 -2.79 3.75
N ALA A 129 20.32 -2.11 2.79
CA ALA A 129 20.01 -0.68 2.87
C ALA A 129 18.83 -0.39 3.82
N ARG A 130 18.07 -1.43 4.22
CA ARG A 130 16.88 -1.36 5.07
C ARG A 130 15.77 -0.48 4.48
N THR A 131 15.53 -0.64 3.18
CA THR A 131 14.57 0.16 2.41
C THR A 131 13.53 -0.70 1.72
N ILE A 132 12.33 -0.14 1.63
CA ILE A 132 11.28 -0.54 0.69
C ILE A 132 11.10 0.64 -0.25
N THR A 133 11.11 0.39 -1.56
CA THR A 133 10.94 1.43 -2.58
C THR A 133 9.78 1.08 -3.51
N SER A 134 8.85 2.02 -3.69
CA SER A 134 7.87 2.02 -4.79
C SER A 134 8.36 2.91 -5.92
N THR A 135 8.17 2.45 -7.15
CA THR A 135 8.58 3.14 -8.38
C THR A 135 7.39 3.44 -9.31
N GLY A 136 6.19 2.94 -9.00
CA GLY A 136 5.02 3.03 -9.87
C GLY A 136 4.46 4.44 -10.08
N SER A 137 4.77 5.40 -9.19
CA SER A 137 4.30 6.79 -9.32
C SER A 137 5.08 7.62 -10.34
N GLY A 138 6.18 7.09 -10.89
CA GLY A 138 7.16 7.83 -11.69
C GLY A 138 8.20 8.57 -10.84
N THR A 139 7.93 8.81 -9.56
CA THR A 139 8.90 9.24 -8.55
C THR A 139 9.08 8.14 -7.50
N ASN A 140 10.31 7.93 -7.04
CA ASN A 140 10.58 6.90 -6.03
C ASN A 140 10.03 7.34 -4.66
N ILE A 141 9.21 6.48 -4.07
CA ILE A 141 8.75 6.60 -2.69
C ILE A 141 9.56 5.58 -1.88
N VAL A 142 10.36 6.05 -0.92
CA VAL A 142 11.26 5.20 -0.13
C VAL A 142 10.85 5.23 1.34
N VAL A 143 10.70 4.07 1.95
CA VAL A 143 10.47 3.90 3.39
C VAL A 143 11.62 3.12 3.99
N ASN A 144 12.23 3.68 5.04
CA ASN A 144 13.27 3.02 5.83
C ASN A 144 12.67 2.30 7.02
N PHE A 145 13.20 1.13 7.37
CA PHE A 145 12.75 0.32 8.50
C PHE A 145 13.89 -0.05 9.44
#